data_AF-A0A151MSZ4-F1
#
_entry.id   AF-A0A151MSZ4-F1
#
_cell.length_a   1.000
_cell.length_b   1.000
_cell.length_c   1.000
_cell.angle_alpha   90.00
_cell.angle_beta   90.00
_cell.angle_gamma   90.00
#
_symmetry.space_group_name_H-M   'P 1'
#
loop_
_entity.id
_entity.type
_entity.pdbx_description
1 polymer ?
#
loop_
_entity_poly.entity_id
_entity_poly.type
_entity_poly.pdbx_seq_one_letter_code
_entity_poly.pdbx_strand_id
1 'polypeptide(L)'
;MPKMMKDDDPEAYIEAFERHALRTGLPQDYWASQLGALVVGKVQAAYRAVPRDEARNYERVKQTILYRLEISPDHYRHLFRDRKGPDERRPWVLLQLLRDLLDK
;
A
#
# COMPACT_ATOMS: atom_id res chain seq x y z
N MET A 1 4.92 3.36 23.24
CA MET A 1 5.67 3.26 21.97
C MET A 1 6.40 4.58 21.74
N PRO A 2 7.69 4.60 21.35
CA PRO A 2 8.36 5.83 20.94
C PRO A 2 7.77 6.38 19.64
N LYS A 3 7.87 7.70 19.42
CA LYS A 3 7.49 8.35 18.17
C LYS A 3 8.40 7.89 17.02
N MET A 4 7.84 7.75 15.82
CA MET A 4 8.58 7.35 14.62
C MET A 4 9.66 8.39 14.29
N MET A 5 10.84 7.92 13.87
CA MET A 5 11.91 8.72 13.29
C MET A 5 11.74 8.82 11.77
N LYS A 6 12.38 9.81 11.14
CA LYS A 6 12.21 10.03 9.67
C LYS A 6 12.74 8.88 8.82
N ASP A 7 13.73 8.17 9.34
CA ASP A 7 14.45 7.11 8.62
C ASP A 7 13.99 5.70 9.03
N ASP A 8 12.98 5.60 9.91
CA ASP A 8 12.38 4.32 10.28
C ASP A 8 11.65 3.70 9.08
N ASP A 9 11.76 2.39 8.95
CA ASP A 9 10.97 1.63 7.98
C ASP A 9 9.47 1.68 8.36
N PRO A 10 8.57 2.14 7.47
CA PRO A 10 7.15 2.26 7.78
C PRO A 10 6.45 0.95 8.14
N GLU A 11 6.81 -0.15 7.48
CA GLU A 11 6.15 -1.44 7.67
C GLU A 11 6.56 -2.06 9.00
N ALA A 12 7.85 -2.07 9.30
CA ALA A 12 8.40 -2.52 10.58
C ALA A 12 7.88 -1.66 11.75
N TYR A 13 7.74 -0.35 11.56
CA TYR A 13 7.18 0.53 12.59
C TYR A 13 5.71 0.22 12.87
N ILE A 14 4.89 0.01 11.83
CA ILE A 14 3.48 -0.38 11.96
C ILE A 14 3.37 -1.74 12.67
N GLU A 15 4.18 -2.73 12.31
CA GLU A 15 4.19 -4.03 12.97
C GLU A 15 4.57 -3.92 14.45
N ALA A 16 5.60 -3.14 14.78
CA ALA A 16 6.02 -2.89 16.15
C ALA A 16 4.91 -2.17 16.95
N PHE A 17 4.17 -1.26 16.31
CA PHE A 17 3.02 -0.59 16.90
C PHE A 17 1.90 -1.59 17.23
N GLU A 18 1.56 -2.50 16.31
CA GLU A 18 0.53 -3.53 16.52
C GLU A 18 0.90 -4.44 17.68
N ARG A 19 2.14 -4.94 17.70
CA ARG A 19 2.66 -5.75 18.83
C ARG A 19 2.60 -5.00 20.15
N HIS A 20 2.93 -3.70 20.14
CA HIS A 20 2.84 -2.86 21.33
C HIS A 20 1.40 -2.70 21.81
N ALA A 21 0.47 -2.38 20.91
CA ALA A 21 -0.94 -2.16 21.21
C ALA A 21 -1.62 -3.43 21.76
N LEU A 22 -1.30 -4.59 21.18
CA LEU A 22 -1.73 -5.90 21.71
C LEU A 22 -1.21 -6.13 23.12
N ARG A 23 0.09 -5.88 23.35
CA ARG A 23 0.73 -6.07 24.66
C ARG A 23 0.16 -5.16 25.74
N THR A 24 -0.25 -3.94 25.39
CA THR A 24 -0.83 -2.97 26.34
C THR A 24 -2.35 -3.10 26.48
N GLY A 25 -2.99 -3.97 25.69
CA GLY A 25 -4.45 -4.10 25.68
C GLY A 25 -5.17 -2.86 25.15
N LEU A 26 -4.53 -2.09 24.27
CA LEU A 26 -5.16 -0.92 23.65
C LEU A 26 -6.34 -1.38 22.78
N PRO A 27 -7.57 -0.87 22.99
CA PRO A 27 -8.70 -1.25 22.14
C PRO A 27 -8.49 -0.80 20.69
N GLN A 28 -8.85 -1.64 19.73
CA GLN A 28 -8.57 -1.43 18.30
C GLN A 28 -9.13 -0.11 17.75
N ASP A 29 -10.26 0.37 18.29
CA ASP A 29 -10.87 1.66 17.93
C ASP A 29 -9.96 2.86 18.15
N TYR A 30 -8.99 2.75 19.07
CA TYR A 30 -8.01 3.82 19.33
C TYR A 30 -6.76 3.71 18.47
N TRP A 31 -6.52 2.57 17.82
CA TRP A 31 -5.24 2.32 17.14
C TRP A 31 -4.96 3.33 16.04
N ALA A 32 -5.97 3.66 15.22
CA ALA A 32 -5.83 4.64 14.15
C ALA A 32 -5.42 6.03 14.68
N SER A 33 -6.06 6.48 15.77
CA SER A 33 -5.75 7.78 16.39
C SER A 33 -4.35 7.80 17.00
N GLN A 34 -3.96 6.72 17.68
CA GLN A 34 -2.66 6.62 18.34
C GLN A 34 -1.53 6.49 17.31
N LEU A 35 -1.72 5.71 16.24
CA LEU A 35 -0.77 5.63 15.13
C LEU A 35 -0.56 7.01 14.51
N GLY A 36 -1.65 7.75 14.22
CA GLY A 36 -1.59 9.10 13.63
C GLY A 36 -0.79 10.12 14.45
N ALA A 37 -0.78 9.99 15.78
CA ALA A 37 0.01 10.83 16.67
C ALA A 37 1.51 10.49 16.69
N LEU A 38 1.84 9.23 16.39
CA LEU A 38 3.19 8.68 16.49
C LEU A 38 3.96 8.69 15.17
N VAL A 39 3.28 8.62 14.02
CA VAL A 39 3.93 8.63 12.70
C VAL A 39 4.39 10.03 12.30
N VAL A 40 5.45 10.09 11.49
CA VAL A 40 6.04 11.34 10.97
C VAL A 40 6.27 11.28 9.46
N GLY A 41 6.64 12.41 8.86
CA GLY A 41 7.11 12.46 7.47
C GLY A 41 6.08 11.93 6.47
N LYS A 42 6.53 11.05 5.56
CA LYS A 42 5.70 10.48 4.49
C LYS A 42 4.56 9.63 5.03
N VAL A 43 4.78 8.89 6.12
CA VAL A 43 3.76 8.07 6.78
C VAL A 43 2.66 8.96 7.37
N GLN A 44 3.03 10.08 8.00
CA GLN A 44 2.05 11.05 8.50
C GLN A 44 1.27 11.73 7.37
N ALA A 45 1.93 12.06 6.26
CA ALA A 45 1.26 12.61 5.09
C ALA A 45 0.24 11.62 4.51
N ALA A 46 0.60 10.33 4.43
CA ALA A 46 -0.29 9.27 4.00
C ALA A 46 -1.49 9.08 4.96
N TYR A 47 -1.25 9.10 6.27
CA TYR A 47 -2.30 9.07 7.29
C TYR A 47 -3.30 10.23 7.15
N ARG A 48 -2.79 11.47 6.97
CA ARG A 48 -3.65 12.66 6.80
C ARG A 48 -4.49 12.66 5.53
N ALA A 49 -4.10 11.84 4.55
CA ALA A 49 -4.79 11.71 3.29
C ALA A 49 -5.87 10.60 3.31
N VAL A 50 -6.05 9.91 4.45
CA VAL A 50 -7.17 8.98 4.68
C VAL A 50 -8.46 9.79 4.87
N PRO A 51 -9.56 9.46 4.19
CA PRO A 51 -10.87 10.08 4.41
C PRO A 51 -11.31 10.00 5.88
N ARG A 52 -11.99 11.04 6.39
CA ARG A 52 -12.36 11.14 7.82
C ARG A 52 -13.31 10.03 8.28
N ASP A 53 -14.18 9.58 7.38
CA ASP A 53 -15.10 8.47 7.54
C ASP A 53 -14.37 7.12 7.66
N GLU A 54 -13.23 6.97 6.98
CA GLU A 54 -12.39 5.76 7.06
C GLU A 54 -11.35 5.82 8.19
N ALA A 55 -10.99 7.02 8.66
CA ALA A 55 -9.93 7.24 9.64
C ALA A 55 -10.20 6.61 11.03
N ARG A 56 -11.43 6.15 11.28
CA ARG A 56 -11.78 5.39 12.50
C ARG A 56 -11.41 3.91 12.40
N ASN A 57 -11.31 3.37 11.18
CA ASN A 57 -10.97 1.98 10.95
C ASN A 57 -9.46 1.84 10.77
N TYR A 58 -8.80 1.26 11.78
CA TYR A 58 -7.35 1.04 11.75
C TYR A 58 -6.88 0.26 10.52
N GLU A 59 -7.62 -0.77 10.10
CA GLU A 59 -7.22 -1.60 8.96
C GLU A 59 -7.24 -0.79 7.66
N ARG A 60 -8.23 0.08 7.48
CA ARG A 60 -8.30 1.01 6.34
C ARG A 60 -7.17 2.03 6.35
N VAL A 61 -6.82 2.54 7.53
CA VAL A 61 -5.70 3.45 7.71
C VAL A 61 -4.38 2.76 7.34
N LYS A 62 -4.12 1.56 7.86
CA LYS A 62 -2.93 0.76 7.56
C LYS A 62 -2.81 0.50 6.06
N GLN A 63 -3.86 -0.01 5.43
CA GLN A 63 -3.90 -0.29 3.99
C GLN A 63 -3.61 0.96 3.16
N THR A 64 -4.25 2.08 3.49
CA THR A 64 -4.06 3.34 2.77
C THR A 64 -2.64 3.89 2.91
N ILE A 65 -2.06 3.80 4.11
CA ILE A 65 -0.68 4.20 4.36
C ILE A 65 0.28 3.37 3.51
N LEU A 66 0.18 2.03 3.57
CA LEU A 66 1.06 1.13 2.83
C LEU A 66 0.89 1.27 1.31
N TYR A 67 -0.34 1.48 0.84
CA TYR A 67 -0.61 1.73 -0.59
C TYR A 67 0.02 3.04 -1.07
N ARG A 68 -0.15 4.13 -0.33
CA ARG A 68 0.40 5.45 -0.69
C ARG A 68 1.92 5.52 -0.61
N LEU A 69 2.54 4.68 0.20
CA LEU A 69 3.99 4.56 0.29
C LEU A 69 4.57 3.61 -0.77
N GLU A 70 3.72 3.04 -1.65
CA GLU A 70 4.12 2.07 -2.68
C GLU A 70 4.73 0.78 -2.10
N ILE A 71 4.38 0.46 -0.84
CA ILE A 71 4.87 -0.72 -0.12
C ILE A 71 3.90 -1.90 -0.30
N SER A 72 2.63 -1.65 -0.65
CA SER A 72 1.62 -2.71 -0.78
C SER A 72 1.74 -3.51 -2.10
N PRO A 73 1.61 -4.85 -2.08
CA PRO A 73 1.48 -5.68 -3.28
C PRO A 73 0.34 -5.24 -4.21
N ASP A 74 -0.75 -4.71 -3.66
CA ASP A 74 -1.89 -4.23 -4.46
C ASP A 74 -1.55 -2.96 -5.23
N HIS A 75 -0.65 -2.12 -4.72
CA HIS A 75 -0.10 -0.98 -5.46
C HIS A 75 0.64 -1.47 -6.71
N TYR A 76 1.52 -2.46 -6.58
CA TYR A 76 2.22 -3.05 -7.72
C TYR A 76 1.28 -3.78 -8.69
N ARG A 77 0.25 -4.47 -8.19
CA ARG A 77 -0.78 -5.09 -9.05
C ARG A 77 -1.54 -4.04 -9.85
N HIS A 78 -1.87 -2.90 -9.25
CA HIS A 78 -2.54 -1.79 -9.94
C HIS A 78 -1.64 -1.21 -11.02
N LEU A 79 -0.39 -0.87 -10.70
CA LEU A 79 0.60 -0.38 -11.68
C LEU A 79 0.82 -1.37 -12.82
N PHE A 80 0.86 -2.67 -12.53
CA PHE A 80 1.00 -3.71 -13.54
C PHE A 80 -0.21 -3.77 -14.47
N ARG A 81 -1.43 -3.67 -13.92
CA ARG A 81 -2.67 -3.60 -14.71
C ARG A 81 -2.75 -2.33 -15.55
N ASP A 82 -2.39 -1.18 -15.01
CA ASP A 82 -2.39 0.09 -15.74
C ASP A 82 -1.35 0.11 -16.86
N ARG A 83 -0.18 -0.51 -16.64
CA ARG A 83 0.86 -0.65 -17.68
C ARG A 83 0.50 -1.68 -18.74
N LYS A 84 -0.26 -2.71 -18.41
CA LYS A 84 -0.96 -3.54 -19.40
C LYS A 84 -2.12 -2.74 -19.98
N GLY A 85 -1.81 -1.81 -20.89
CA GLY A 85 -2.83 -1.23 -21.76
C GLY A 85 -3.62 -2.34 -22.49
N PRO A 86 -4.75 -2.02 -23.15
CA PRO A 86 -5.55 -2.98 -23.91
C PRO A 86 -4.79 -3.70 -25.05
N ASP A 87 -3.51 -3.37 -25.25
CA ASP A 87 -2.59 -3.98 -26.20
C ASP A 87 -1.88 -5.21 -25.62
N GLU A 88 -2.64 -6.11 -24.99
CA GLU A 88 -2.44 -7.52 -25.33
C GLU A 88 -2.81 -7.65 -26.81
N ARG A 89 -1.87 -7.28 -27.70
CA ARG A 89 -1.94 -7.62 -29.12
C ARG A 89 -2.34 -9.07 -29.14
N ARG A 90 -3.58 -9.31 -29.59
CA ARG A 90 -4.25 -10.61 -29.48
C ARG A 90 -3.20 -11.67 -29.84
N PRO A 91 -2.95 -12.69 -29.00
CA PRO A 91 -1.88 -13.65 -29.26
C PRO A 91 -1.89 -14.17 -30.70
N TRP A 92 -3.08 -14.27 -31.30
CA TRP A 92 -3.33 -14.55 -32.71
C TRP A 92 -2.68 -13.61 -33.72
N VAL A 93 -2.66 -12.29 -33.48
CA VAL A 93 -2.02 -11.30 -34.37
C VAL A 93 -0.50 -11.48 -34.32
N LEU A 94 0.08 -11.77 -33.15
CA LEU A 94 1.51 -12.07 -33.03
C LEU A 94 1.86 -13.40 -33.72
N LEU A 95 1.02 -14.42 -33.56
CA LEU A 95 1.20 -15.71 -34.23
C LEU A 95 1.06 -15.60 -35.75
N GLN A 96 0.14 -14.78 -36.24
CA GLN A 96 -0.02 -14.54 -37.68
C GLN A 96 1.21 -13.82 -38.25
N LEU A 97 1.70 -12.78 -37.56
CA LEU A 97 2.89 -12.04 -37.98
C LEU A 97 4.17 -12.90 -37.98
N LEU A 98 4.31 -13.79 -36.99
CA LEU A 98 5.41 -14.76 -36.95
C LEU A 98 5.33 -15.75 -38.11
N ARG A 99 4.13 -16.21 -38.47
CA ARG A 99 3.94 -17.12 -39.60
C ARG A 99 4.29 -16.42 -40.92
N ASP A 100 3.77 -15.22 -41.12
CA ASP A 100 4.03 -14.43 -42.34
C ASP A 100 5.53 -14.07 -42.53
N LEU A 101 6.30 -14.00 -41.44
CA LEU A 101 7.76 -13.78 -41.46
C LEU A 101 8.58 -15.04 -41.73
N LEU A 102 8.07 -16.22 -41.39
CA LEU A 102 8.74 -17.50 -41.62
C LEU A 102 8.47 -18.05 -43.02
N ASP A 103 7.41 -17.61 -43.68
CA ASP A 103 7.03 -17.98 -45.04
C ASP A 103 7.71 -17.11 -46.12
N LYS A 104 8.80 -16.39 -45.80
CA LYS A 104 9.53 -15.48 -46.69
C LYS A 104 11.03 -15.79 -46.73
#